data_AF-A0A3E4QAH9-F1
#
_entry.id   AF-A0A3E4QAH9-F1
#
_cell.length_a   1.000
_cell.length_b   1.000
_cell.length_c   1.000
_cell.angle_alpha   90.00
_cell.angle_beta   90.00
_cell.angle_gamma   90.00
#
_symmetry.space_group_name_H-M   'P 1'
#
loop_
_entity.id
_entity.type
_entity.pdbx_description
1 polymer ?
#
loop_
_entity_poly.entity_id
_entity_poly.type
_entity_poly.pdbx_seq_one_letter_code
_entity_poly.pdbx_strand_id
1 'polypeptide(L)'
;MNEIQYVRQHDSMECDISCLSMVCKKINKEYDTSELYKICTATKDGVSLKAIAETARSVGLGSVSVQITLDELMSNKLCSILHWNQNHFVVLYKVNHKKEYFLRQIKVAGYYSR
;
A
#
# COMPACT_ATOMS: atom_id res chain seq x y z
N MET A 1 20.12 -3.24 4.03
CA MET A 1 19.37 -3.27 2.75
C MET A 1 17.90 -3.42 3.10
N ASN A 2 17.11 -2.35 2.98
CA ASN A 2 15.71 -2.37 3.40
C ASN A 2 14.81 -2.46 2.16
N GLU A 3 14.75 -3.63 1.55
CA GLU A 3 13.75 -3.96 0.52
C GLU A 3 12.37 -4.23 1.17
N ILE A 4 11.30 -4.06 0.39
CA ILE A 4 9.94 -4.42 0.80
C ILE A 4 9.62 -5.80 0.25
N GLN A 5 9.07 -6.70 1.08
CA GLN A 5 8.63 -7.99 0.59
C GLN A 5 7.40 -7.80 -0.28
N TYR A 6 7.48 -8.24 -1.54
CA TYR A 6 6.34 -8.19 -2.46
C TYR A 6 5.24 -9.15 -2.03
N VAL A 7 4.01 -8.64 -1.98
CA VAL A 7 2.80 -9.44 -1.78
C VAL A 7 2.02 -9.41 -3.09
N ARG A 8 1.62 -10.60 -3.57
CA ARG A 8 0.77 -10.73 -4.74
C ARG A 8 -0.67 -10.41 -4.35
N GLN A 9 -1.36 -9.63 -5.19
CA GLN A 9 -2.81 -9.53 -5.12
C GLN A 9 -3.43 -10.74 -5.81
N HIS A 10 -4.45 -11.33 -5.19
CA HIS A 10 -5.19 -12.45 -5.76
C HIS A 10 -6.26 -11.94 -6.73
N ASP A 11 -6.93 -10.84 -6.38
CA ASP A 11 -7.90 -10.16 -7.23
C ASP A 11 -7.47 -8.71 -7.59
N SER A 12 -8.01 -8.18 -8.69
CA SER A 12 -7.84 -6.77 -9.09
C SER A 12 -8.38 -5.80 -8.05
N MET A 13 -9.38 -6.22 -7.26
CA MET A 13 -10.01 -5.43 -6.21
C MET A 13 -9.24 -5.43 -4.88
N GLU A 14 -8.14 -6.19 -4.75
CA GLU A 14 -7.40 -6.42 -3.49
C GLU A 14 -6.01 -5.75 -3.45
N CYS A 15 -5.76 -4.80 -4.35
CA CYS A 15 -4.49 -4.07 -4.45
C CYS A 15 -4.14 -3.31 -3.15
N ASP A 16 -5.14 -2.88 -2.42
CA ASP A 16 -5.09 -2.20 -1.13
C ASP A 16 -4.61 -3.13 0.01
N ILE A 17 -5.11 -4.36 0.07
CA ILE A 17 -4.74 -5.36 1.09
C ILE A 17 -3.29 -5.79 0.87
N SER A 18 -2.92 -5.96 -0.39
CA SER A 18 -1.54 -6.23 -0.79
C SER A 18 -0.62 -5.08 -0.42
N CYS A 19 -1.03 -3.81 -0.63
CA CYS A 19 -0.28 -2.63 -0.19
C CYS A 19 -0.04 -2.67 1.33
N LEU A 20 -1.11 -2.84 2.11
CA LEU A 20 -1.05 -2.82 3.57
C LEU A 20 -0.18 -3.96 4.09
N SER A 21 -0.30 -5.16 3.51
CA SER A 21 0.51 -6.32 3.87
C SER A 21 2.01 -6.08 3.63
N MET A 22 2.36 -5.45 2.50
CA MET A 22 3.74 -5.07 2.21
C MET A 22 4.27 -4.06 3.24
N VAL A 23 3.45 -3.08 3.63
CA VAL A 23 3.81 -2.09 4.66
C VAL A 23 3.95 -2.74 6.04
N CYS A 24 3.02 -3.62 6.44
CA CYS A 24 3.06 -4.38 7.69
C CYS A 24 4.34 -5.24 7.81
N LYS A 25 4.70 -5.95 6.74
CA LYS A 25 5.96 -6.69 6.67
C LYS A 25 7.18 -5.78 6.79
N LYS A 26 7.11 -4.57 6.22
CA LYS A 26 8.21 -3.61 6.25
C LYS A 26 8.51 -3.08 7.64
N ILE A 27 7.48 -2.91 8.46
CA ILE A 27 7.59 -2.42 9.84
C ILE A 27 7.81 -3.56 10.86
N ASN A 28 8.15 -4.78 10.40
CA ASN A 28 8.35 -5.98 11.22
C ASN A 28 7.16 -6.32 12.13
N LYS A 29 5.93 -5.98 11.73
CA LYS A 29 4.74 -6.56 12.35
C LYS A 29 4.33 -7.78 11.52
N GLU A 30 4.58 -8.97 12.07
CA GLU A 30 4.09 -10.22 11.51
C GLU A 30 2.58 -10.30 11.70
N TYR A 31 1.85 -9.77 10.72
CA TYR A 31 0.42 -10.04 10.57
C TYR A 31 0.23 -11.15 9.57
N ASP A 32 -0.64 -12.08 9.92
CA ASP A 32 -1.10 -13.07 8.96
C ASP A 32 -1.83 -12.35 7.82
N THR A 33 -1.37 -12.58 6.59
CA THR A 33 -1.94 -11.90 5.43
C THR A 33 -3.42 -12.27 5.27
N SER A 34 -3.82 -13.49 5.66
CA SER A 34 -5.20 -13.96 5.63
C SER A 34 -6.10 -13.21 6.63
N GLU A 35 -5.58 -12.83 7.79
CA GLU A 35 -6.32 -11.98 8.74
C GLU A 35 -6.52 -10.56 8.19
N LEU A 36 -5.51 -10.01 7.50
CA LEU A 36 -5.66 -8.73 6.80
C LEU A 36 -6.73 -8.81 5.69
N TYR A 37 -6.80 -9.93 4.97
CA TYR A 37 -7.85 -10.19 3.97
C TYR A 37 -9.26 -10.27 4.58
N LYS A 38 -9.40 -10.75 5.82
CA LYS A 38 -10.70 -10.80 6.51
C LYS A 38 -11.15 -9.43 7.03
N ILE A 39 -10.21 -8.60 7.48
CA ILE A 39 -10.51 -7.29 8.07
C ILE A 39 -10.80 -6.25 6.97
N CYS A 40 -10.05 -6.30 5.87
CA CYS A 40 -10.25 -5.36 4.77
C CYS A 40 -11.38 -5.87 3.87
N THR A 41 -12.59 -5.36 4.07
CA THR A 41 -13.73 -5.70 3.21
C THR A 41 -13.59 -4.95 1.89
N ALA A 42 -13.18 -5.65 0.82
CA ALA A 42 -13.21 -5.09 -0.52
C ALA A 42 -14.67 -4.78 -0.90
N THR A 43 -15.00 -3.49 -1.05
CA THR A 43 -16.32 -3.07 -1.53
C THR A 43 -16.42 -3.21 -3.05
N LYS A 44 -17.63 -3.43 -3.58
CA LYS A 44 -17.89 -3.64 -5.02
C LYS A 44 -17.40 -2.49 -5.92
N ASP A 45 -17.24 -1.30 -5.36
CA ASP A 45 -16.71 -0.10 -6.03
C ASP A 45 -15.18 0.06 -5.90
N GLY A 46 -14.47 -0.97 -5.43
CA GLY A 46 -13.06 -0.90 -5.06
C GLY A 46 -12.88 -0.39 -3.62
N VAL A 47 -11.64 -0.40 -3.12
CA VAL A 47 -11.36 -0.01 -1.73
C VAL A 47 -11.01 1.48 -1.63
N SER A 48 -11.78 2.20 -0.83
CA SER A 48 -11.54 3.61 -0.55
C SER A 48 -10.28 3.81 0.33
N LEU A 49 -9.57 4.93 0.15
CA LEU A 49 -8.47 5.35 1.05
C LEU A 49 -8.87 5.32 2.53
N LYS A 50 -10.15 5.58 2.81
CA LYS A 50 -10.74 5.52 4.15
C LYS A 50 -10.69 4.10 4.71
N ALA A 51 -11.12 3.10 3.94
CA ALA A 51 -11.09 1.70 4.35
C ALA A 51 -9.65 1.22 4.60
N ILE A 52 -8.69 1.63 3.77
CA ILE A 52 -7.26 1.35 4.01
C ILE A 52 -6.79 1.93 5.34
N ALA A 53 -7.16 3.19 5.63
CA ALA A 53 -6.78 3.85 6.87
C ALA A 53 -7.44 3.20 8.09
N GLU A 54 -8.70 2.78 7.99
CA GLU A 54 -9.45 2.06 9.02
C GLU A 54 -8.84 0.69 9.30
N THR A 55 -8.56 -0.11 8.26
CA THR A 55 -7.87 -1.41 8.40
C THR A 55 -6.49 -1.24 9.04
N ALA A 56 -5.72 -0.23 8.61
CA ALA A 56 -4.42 0.08 9.22
C ALA A 56 -4.56 0.39 10.72
N ARG A 57 -5.58 1.17 11.13
CA ARG A 57 -5.84 1.43 12.56
C ARG A 57 -6.25 0.18 13.32
N SER A 58 -7.10 -0.67 12.72
CA SER A 58 -7.52 -1.94 13.33
C SER A 58 -6.35 -2.88 13.58
N VAL A 59 -5.32 -2.84 12.73
CA VAL A 59 -4.05 -3.56 12.95
C VAL A 59 -3.02 -2.75 13.76
N GLY A 60 -3.47 -1.74 14.51
CA GLY A 60 -2.64 -0.97 15.43
C GLY A 60 -1.54 -0.18 14.72
N LEU A 61 -1.79 0.32 13.51
CA LEU A 61 -0.94 1.27 12.80
C LEU A 61 -1.57 2.67 12.82
N GLY A 62 -0.72 3.65 13.12
CA GLY A 62 -1.08 5.05 12.94
C GLY A 62 -1.09 5.38 11.45
N SER A 63 -2.28 5.54 10.87
CA SER A 63 -2.48 5.95 9.48
C SER A 63 -3.02 7.39 9.41
N VAL A 64 -2.51 8.15 8.44
CA VAL A 64 -3.02 9.48 8.07
C VAL A 64 -3.17 9.52 6.56
N SER A 65 -4.37 9.81 6.08
CA SER A 65 -4.65 10.05 4.66
C SER A 65 -4.55 11.54 4.40
N VAL A 66 -3.60 11.96 3.57
CA VAL A 66 -3.39 13.36 3.19
C VAL A 66 -3.27 13.48 1.68
N GLN A 67 -3.74 14.61 1.15
CA GLN A 67 -3.41 15.04 -0.20
C GLN A 67 -2.21 15.98 -0.10
N ILE A 68 -1.08 15.55 -0.64
CA ILE A 68 0.18 16.30 -0.59
C ILE A 68 0.84 16.29 -1.96
N THR A 69 1.69 17.28 -2.19
CA THR A 69 2.56 17.35 -3.35
C THR A 69 3.73 16.36 -3.23
N LEU A 70 4.40 16.06 -4.35
CA LEU A 70 5.59 15.22 -4.34
C LEU A 70 6.72 15.82 -3.48
N ASP A 71 6.87 17.15 -3.47
CA ASP A 71 7.88 17.82 -2.64
C ASP A 71 7.57 17.70 -1.14
N GLU A 72 6.30 17.71 -0.73
CA GLU A 72 5.91 17.48 0.66
C GLU A 72 6.09 16.02 1.08
N LEU A 73 5.93 15.08 0.14
CA LEU A 73 6.15 13.65 0.38
C LEU A 73 7.62 13.36 0.77
N MET A 74 8.57 14.17 0.28
CA MET A 74 9.99 14.08 0.63
C MET A 74 10.27 14.33 2.12
N SER A 75 9.46 15.15 2.77
CA SER A 75 9.63 15.50 4.19
C SER A 75 8.90 14.55 5.14
N ASN A 76 8.10 13.62 4.60
CA ASN A 76 7.19 12.77 5.36
C ASN A 76 7.66 11.31 5.42
N LYS A 77 7.01 10.52 6.29
CA LYS A 77 7.42 9.15 6.67
C LYS A 77 7.50 8.20 5.47
N LEU A 78 8.50 7.31 5.51
CA LEU A 78 8.68 6.19 4.58
C LEU A 78 7.61 5.11 4.81
N CYS A 79 7.20 4.40 3.74
CA CYS A 79 6.07 3.45 3.67
C CYS A 79 4.70 4.11 3.48
N SER A 80 4.57 4.93 2.45
CA SER A 80 3.31 5.57 2.07
C SER A 80 2.62 4.81 0.93
N ILE A 81 1.31 4.65 1.02
CA ILE A 81 0.46 4.12 -0.06
C ILE A 81 0.01 5.32 -0.89
N LEU A 82 0.35 5.33 -2.18
CA LEU A 82 0.02 6.40 -3.10
C LEU A 82 -1.09 5.94 -4.05
N HIS A 83 -2.09 6.79 -4.23
CA HIS A 83 -3.13 6.59 -5.23
C HIS A 83 -2.63 7.13 -6.58
N TRP A 84 -2.72 6.32 -7.63
CA TRP A 84 -2.20 6.60 -8.97
C TRP A 84 -3.27 6.37 -10.04
N ASN A 85 -3.44 7.35 -10.92
CA ASN A 85 -4.32 7.28 -12.10
C ASN A 85 -5.76 6.79 -11.84
N GLN A 86 -6.33 7.18 -10.70
CA GLN A 86 -7.73 6.93 -10.31
C GLN A 86 -8.15 5.45 -10.17
N ASN A 87 -7.25 4.49 -10.42
CA ASN A 87 -7.58 3.06 -10.45
C ASN A 87 -6.43 2.17 -9.93
N HIS A 88 -5.37 2.75 -9.37
CA HIS A 88 -4.22 1.96 -8.94
C HIS A 88 -3.59 2.50 -7.66
N PHE A 89 -3.05 1.60 -6.84
CA PHE A 89 -2.28 1.94 -5.65
C PHE A 89 -0.86 1.43 -5.77
N VAL A 90 0.10 2.25 -5.37
CA VAL A 90 1.53 1.89 -5.33
C VAL A 90 2.10 2.16 -3.95
N VAL A 91 3.05 1.34 -3.51
CA VAL A 91 3.72 1.53 -2.22
C VAL A 91 5.05 2.23 -2.44
N LEU A 92 5.17 3.45 -1.90
CA LEU A 92 6.44 4.14 -1.78
C LEU A 92 7.16 3.64 -0.52
N TYR A 93 8.22 2.86 -0.71
CA TYR A 93 8.95 2.25 0.40
C TYR A 93 10.33 2.86 0.64
N LYS A 94 10.85 3.64 -0.32
CA LYS A 94 12.15 4.31 -0.19
C LYS A 94 12.21 5.56 -1.05
N VAL A 95 12.85 6.59 -0.51
CA VAL A 95 13.26 7.80 -1.22
C VAL A 95 14.75 7.99 -0.93
N ASN A 96 15.55 8.36 -1.93
CA ASN A 96 16.97 8.63 -1.70
C ASN A 96 17.28 10.14 -1.68
N HIS A 97 18.51 10.49 -1.30
CA HIS A 97 18.98 11.87 -1.25
C HIS A 97 18.97 12.60 -2.60
N LYS A 98 18.89 11.85 -3.72
CA LYS A 98 18.76 12.39 -5.08
C LYS A 98 17.31 12.59 -5.52
N LYS A 99 16.34 12.45 -4.60
CA LYS A 99 14.89 12.50 -4.88
C LYS A 99 14.40 11.42 -5.84
N GLU A 100 15.07 10.26 -5.87
CA GLU A 100 14.59 9.09 -6.61
C GLU A 100 13.59 8.30 -5.75
N TYR A 101 12.41 8.07 -6.30
CA TYR A 101 11.30 7.38 -5.64
C TYR A 101 11.31 5.89 -6.00
N PHE A 102 11.38 5.04 -4.97
CA PHE A 102 11.32 3.59 -5.14
C PHE A 102 9.90 3.12 -4.83
N LEU A 103 9.16 2.85 -5.90
CA LEU A 103 7.78 2.41 -5.85
C LEU A 103 7.70 0.90 -6.06
N ARG A 104 6.80 0.25 -5.33
CA ARG A 104 6.38 -1.11 -5.63
C ARG A 104 4.96 -1.08 -6.18
N GLN A 105 4.83 -1.47 -7.45
CA GLN A 105 3.54 -1.72 -8.08
C GLN A 105 3.01 -3.09 -7.69
N ILE A 106 1.70 -3.21 -7.67
CA ILE A 106 1.00 -4.46 -7.37
C ILE A 106 0.40 -4.96 -8.67
N LYS A 107 0.63 -6.22 -9.00
CA LYS A 107 0.12 -6.82 -10.22
C LYS A 107 -0.70 -8.05 -9.88
N VAL A 108 -1.88 -8.17 -10.51
CA VAL A 108 -2.67 -9.40 -10.46
C VAL A 108 -1.90 -10.43 -11.29
N ALA A 109 -1.80 -11.65 -10.80
CA ALA A 109 -1.32 -12.75 -11.63
C ALA A 109 -2.33 -13.00 -12.77
N GLY A 110 -2.04 -12.49 -13.97
CA GLY A 110 -2.88 -12.69 -15.16
C GLY A 110 -3.19 -11.43 -15.96
N TYR A 111 -3.02 -10.23 -15.38
CA TYR A 111 -3.12 -8.98 -16.13
C TYR A 111 -1.76 -8.64 -16.77
N TYR A 112 -1.48 -9.28 -17.91
CA TYR A 112 -0.56 -8.71 -18.89
C TYR A 112 -1.26 -7.49 -19.49
N SER A 113 -0.88 -6.29 -19.05
CA SER A 113 -1.13 -5.12 -19.89
C SER A 113 -0.36 -5.37 -21.18
N ARG A 114 -1.09 -5.55 -22.28
CA ARG A 114 -0.59 -5.13 -23.59
C ARG A 114 -0.35 -3.62 -23.56
#